data_AF-A0A7J8Z0N0-F1
#
_entry.id   AF-A0A7J8Z0N0-F1
#
_cell.length_a   1.000
_cell.length_b   1.000
_cell.length_c   1.000
_cell.angle_alpha   90.00
_cell.angle_beta   90.00
_cell.angle_gamma   90.00
#
_symmetry.space_group_name_H-M   'P 1'
#
loop_
_entity.id
_entity.type
_entity.pdbx_description
1 polymer ?
#
loop_
_entity_poly.entity_id
_entity_poly.type
_entity_poly.pdbx_seq_one_letter_code
_entity_poly.pdbx_strand_id
1 'polypeptide(L)'
;MGSPAEPKRRVAFVLIDGLGDVSIPRFGNKTPLQAADVPNLDAIASAGVNGLMDPVEVGLGCGSDTAHLSLLGYDPRVYYRGRGAFESMGAGLAMSPGDIAFKSNFATLDEKTGIVTSRRADRHFEEEGPILCVALDRMKLPSFPEYEVRVRYATEHRCGVVVKGPRLSGNISGTDPLKDNRLLLEAKALDDTDEARHTAAVVNELSREISKILVSHPLNAKRLAEGKSVANIVLLRGCGIRIEVPQFEKKHGLWPCMVAPTKIIAGLGLSLDIDILEAPGATGDYRTLLTSKATAIAKALSSPLQTSPSVFVPGEDEHKPGRSDGYDFGFLHIK
;
A
#
# COMPACT_ATOMS: atom_id res chain seq x y z
N MET A 1 -10.40 -46.14 -13.79
CA MET A 1 -11.27 -45.42 -12.84
C MET A 1 -10.37 -44.42 -12.13
N GLY A 2 -10.54 -43.11 -12.42
CA GLY A 2 -9.76 -42.08 -11.73
C GLY A 2 -10.12 -42.10 -10.25
N SER A 3 -9.12 -41.95 -9.38
CA SER A 3 -9.37 -41.69 -7.96
C SER A 3 -10.42 -40.58 -7.84
N PRO A 4 -11.42 -40.68 -6.95
CA PRO A 4 -12.26 -39.53 -6.65
C PRO A 4 -11.32 -38.38 -6.27
N ALA A 5 -11.44 -37.26 -6.99
CA ALA A 5 -10.64 -36.07 -6.69
C ALA A 5 -10.92 -35.71 -5.23
N GLU A 6 -9.89 -35.70 -4.39
CA GLU A 6 -10.04 -35.21 -3.02
C GLU A 6 -10.67 -33.81 -3.08
N PRO A 7 -11.70 -33.54 -2.26
CA PRO A 7 -12.31 -32.22 -2.25
C PRO A 7 -11.23 -31.19 -1.92
N LYS A 8 -10.99 -30.25 -2.85
CA LYS A 8 -10.05 -29.14 -2.65
C LYS A 8 -10.41 -28.43 -1.34
N ARG A 9 -9.47 -28.38 -0.39
CA ARG A 9 -9.64 -27.61 0.83
C ARG A 9 -9.65 -26.14 0.47
N ARG A 10 -10.78 -25.48 0.70
CA ARG A 10 -10.98 -24.06 0.46
C ARG A 10 -11.05 -23.33 1.79
N VAL A 11 -10.36 -22.20 1.88
CA VAL A 11 -10.27 -21.39 3.10
C VAL A 11 -10.79 -20.00 2.79
N ALA A 12 -11.81 -19.57 3.53
CA ALA A 12 -12.22 -18.17 3.59
C ALA A 12 -11.64 -17.57 4.87
N PHE A 13 -10.66 -16.68 4.73
CA PHE A 13 -10.09 -15.93 5.85
C PHE A 13 -10.78 -14.58 5.94
N VAL A 14 -11.61 -14.37 6.98
CA VAL A 14 -12.34 -13.11 7.19
C VAL A 14 -11.66 -12.32 8.29
N LEU A 15 -11.12 -11.14 7.94
CA LEU A 15 -10.46 -10.25 8.89
C LEU A 15 -11.29 -8.98 9.07
N ILE A 16 -11.73 -8.72 10.31
CA ILE A 16 -12.35 -7.45 10.70
C ILE A 16 -11.27 -6.59 11.36
N ASP A 17 -10.81 -5.57 10.63
CA ASP A 17 -9.73 -4.68 11.05
C ASP A 17 -10.14 -3.89 12.30
N GLY A 18 -9.29 -3.89 13.32
CA GLY A 18 -9.55 -3.20 14.58
C GLY A 18 -10.71 -3.74 15.42
N LEU A 19 -11.09 -5.02 15.28
CA LEU A 19 -12.22 -5.62 16.01
C LEU A 19 -12.07 -5.61 17.54
N GLY A 20 -10.83 -5.78 18.04
CA GLY A 20 -10.53 -5.81 19.47
C GLY A 20 -10.64 -4.41 20.09
N ASP A 21 -11.31 -4.31 21.24
CA ASP A 21 -11.53 -3.06 21.96
C ASP A 21 -11.60 -3.33 23.49
N VAL A 22 -11.73 -2.26 24.27
CA VAL A 22 -11.90 -2.26 25.72
C VAL A 22 -13.37 -2.18 26.12
N SER A 23 -13.65 -2.41 27.41
CA SER A 23 -14.98 -2.21 27.97
C SER A 23 -15.32 -0.71 28.05
N ILE A 24 -16.54 -0.37 27.63
CA ILE A 24 -17.01 1.02 27.56
C ILE A 24 -18.18 1.22 28.52
N PRO A 25 -18.12 2.16 29.49
CA PRO A 25 -19.19 2.37 30.47
C PRO A 25 -20.57 2.63 29.87
N ARG A 26 -20.63 3.37 28.76
CA ARG A 26 -21.90 3.65 28.04
C ARG A 26 -22.57 2.40 27.47
N PHE A 27 -21.82 1.31 27.28
CA PHE A 27 -22.33 0.02 26.83
C PHE A 27 -22.56 -0.96 27.99
N GLY A 28 -22.67 -0.45 29.23
CA GLY A 28 -22.79 -1.29 30.42
C GLY A 28 -21.51 -2.08 30.71
N ASN A 29 -20.35 -1.46 30.50
CA ASN A 29 -19.01 -2.06 30.64
C ASN A 29 -18.76 -3.26 29.70
N LYS A 30 -19.42 -3.28 28.53
CA LYS A 30 -19.14 -4.23 27.43
C LYS A 30 -18.21 -3.61 26.40
N THR A 31 -17.53 -4.44 25.61
CA THR A 31 -16.87 -4.00 24.37
C THR A 31 -17.90 -3.71 23.27
N PRO A 32 -17.57 -2.97 22.19
CA PRO A 32 -18.47 -2.79 21.06
C PRO A 32 -18.96 -4.10 20.44
N LEU A 33 -18.06 -5.09 20.28
CA LEU A 33 -18.44 -6.42 19.75
C LEU A 33 -19.43 -7.14 20.65
N GLN A 34 -19.26 -7.08 21.97
CA GLN A 34 -20.19 -7.67 22.94
C GLN A 34 -21.55 -6.94 23.02
N ALA A 35 -21.58 -5.66 22.65
CA ALA A 35 -22.79 -4.86 22.64
C ALA A 35 -23.56 -4.95 21.32
N ALA A 36 -22.90 -5.34 20.23
CA ALA A 36 -23.48 -5.48 18.91
C ALA A 36 -24.36 -6.74 18.80
N ASP A 37 -25.43 -6.65 18.00
CA ASP A 37 -26.25 -7.80 17.63
C ASP A 37 -25.59 -8.53 16.45
N VAL A 38 -24.87 -9.62 16.75
CA VAL A 38 -24.01 -10.34 15.79
C VAL A 38 -24.35 -11.85 15.71
N PRO A 39 -25.61 -12.24 15.45
CA PRO A 39 -26.05 -13.63 15.53
C PRO A 39 -25.29 -14.57 14.58
N ASN A 40 -24.81 -14.03 13.45
CA ASN A 40 -24.02 -14.80 12.49
C ASN A 40 -22.59 -15.09 13.00
N LEU A 41 -21.95 -14.15 13.70
CA LEU A 41 -20.64 -14.40 14.32
C LEU A 41 -20.79 -15.34 15.50
N ASP A 42 -21.85 -15.18 16.30
CA ASP A 42 -22.18 -16.08 17.41
C ASP A 42 -22.42 -17.51 16.92
N ALA A 43 -23.15 -17.67 15.80
CA ALA A 43 -23.37 -18.98 15.18
C ALA A 43 -22.05 -19.63 14.75
N ILE A 44 -21.14 -18.88 14.10
CA ILE A 44 -19.82 -19.37 13.69
C ILE A 44 -19.00 -19.79 14.93
N ALA A 45 -18.98 -18.96 15.97
CA ALA A 45 -18.27 -19.25 17.21
C ALA A 45 -18.83 -20.50 17.91
N SER A 46 -20.15 -20.67 17.92
CA SER A 46 -20.82 -21.82 18.55
C SER A 46 -20.59 -23.15 17.83
N ALA A 47 -20.38 -23.11 16.51
CA ALA A 47 -20.17 -24.29 15.67
C ALA A 47 -18.68 -24.61 15.43
N GLY A 48 -17.77 -23.72 15.85
CA GLY A 48 -16.35 -23.78 15.54
C GLY A 48 -15.44 -23.91 16.77
N VAL A 49 -14.15 -23.64 16.54
CA VAL A 49 -13.13 -23.56 17.59
C VAL A 49 -12.77 -22.10 17.81
N ASN A 50 -12.67 -21.69 19.07
CA ASN A 50 -12.43 -20.30 19.47
C ASN A 50 -11.09 -20.17 20.17
N GLY A 51 -10.49 -18.98 20.10
CA GLY A 51 -9.24 -18.66 20.75
C GLY A 51 -8.91 -17.17 20.70
N LEU A 52 -7.82 -16.81 21.35
CA LEU A 52 -7.23 -15.47 21.29
C LEU A 52 -5.97 -15.53 20.42
N MET A 53 -5.66 -14.41 19.78
CA MET A 53 -4.51 -14.30 18.89
C MET A 53 -3.87 -12.93 19.07
N ASP A 54 -2.61 -12.93 19.49
CA ASP A 54 -1.73 -11.76 19.36
C ASP A 54 -1.15 -11.77 17.94
N PRO A 55 -1.40 -10.75 17.09
CA PRO A 55 -0.97 -10.79 15.70
C PRO A 55 0.53 -10.95 15.51
N VAL A 56 1.35 -10.42 16.44
CA VAL A 56 2.81 -10.47 16.35
C VAL A 56 3.43 -10.95 17.66
N GLU A 57 3.05 -10.34 18.78
CA GLU A 57 3.54 -10.66 20.13
C GLU A 57 2.63 -10.04 21.20
N VAL A 58 2.58 -10.68 22.37
CA VAL A 58 1.83 -10.21 23.53
C VAL A 58 2.23 -8.77 23.88
N GLY A 59 1.24 -7.89 23.98
CA GLY A 59 1.44 -6.49 24.39
C GLY A 59 2.06 -5.57 23.33
N LEU A 60 2.37 -6.07 22.13
CA LEU A 60 2.93 -5.27 21.05
C LEU A 60 1.83 -4.67 20.18
N GLY A 61 1.68 -3.35 20.23
CA GLY A 61 0.87 -2.60 19.27
C GLY A 61 1.51 -2.68 17.87
N CYS A 62 0.81 -3.28 16.91
CA CYS A 62 1.30 -3.47 15.54
C CYS A 62 0.48 -2.64 14.54
N GLY A 63 1.14 -2.21 13.46
CA GLY A 63 0.48 -1.60 12.32
C GLY A 63 -0.17 -2.65 11.42
N SER A 64 -1.17 -2.25 10.61
CA SER A 64 -1.87 -3.17 9.72
C SER A 64 -0.92 -3.91 8.77
N ASP A 65 0.17 -3.29 8.33
CA ASP A 65 1.20 -3.94 7.53
C ASP A 65 1.86 -5.12 8.24
N THR A 66 2.46 -4.89 9.41
CA THR A 66 3.13 -5.94 10.20
C THR A 66 2.17 -7.04 10.67
N ALA A 67 0.95 -6.67 11.07
CA ALA A 67 -0.07 -7.62 11.48
C ALA A 67 -0.49 -8.54 10.33
N HIS A 68 -0.81 -8.00 9.15
CA HIS A 68 -1.25 -8.81 8.01
C HIS A 68 -0.15 -9.70 7.47
N LEU A 69 1.11 -9.24 7.50
CA LEU A 69 2.25 -10.07 7.12
C LEU A 69 2.34 -11.32 8.02
N SER A 70 2.22 -11.11 9.34
CA SER A 70 2.20 -12.19 10.33
C SER A 70 1.00 -13.14 10.15
N LEU A 71 -0.21 -12.59 9.96
CA LEU A 71 -1.45 -13.37 9.73
C LEU A 71 -1.36 -14.27 8.48
N LEU A 72 -0.64 -13.82 7.45
CA LEU A 72 -0.42 -14.58 6.22
C LEU A 72 0.79 -15.55 6.34
N GLY A 73 1.37 -15.68 7.54
CA GLY A 73 2.41 -16.64 7.89
C GLY A 73 3.84 -16.13 7.70
N TYR A 74 4.06 -14.83 7.52
CA TYR A 74 5.38 -14.23 7.30
C TYR A 74 5.82 -13.43 8.52
N ASP A 75 6.95 -13.79 9.11
CA ASP A 75 7.47 -13.05 10.28
C ASP A 75 7.84 -11.61 9.88
N PRO A 76 7.15 -10.59 10.43
CA PRO A 76 7.44 -9.21 10.11
C PRO A 76 8.84 -8.78 10.55
N ARG A 77 9.44 -9.42 11.57
CA ARG A 77 10.81 -9.09 12.01
C ARG A 77 11.85 -9.46 10.94
N VAL A 78 11.56 -10.49 10.16
CA VAL A 78 12.44 -10.95 9.08
C VAL A 78 12.18 -10.18 7.80
N TYR A 79 10.92 -10.02 7.41
CA TYR A 79 10.56 -9.59 6.05
C TYR A 79 10.09 -8.15 5.92
N TYR A 80 9.63 -7.49 6.99
CA TYR A 80 9.13 -6.12 6.88
C TYR A 80 10.27 -5.16 6.55
N ARG A 81 10.07 -4.34 5.50
CA ARG A 81 11.06 -3.36 5.03
C ARG A 81 10.44 -2.00 4.73
N GLY A 82 9.47 -1.60 5.55
CA GLY A 82 8.80 -0.32 5.45
C GLY A 82 7.53 -0.33 4.61
N ARG A 83 6.73 0.71 4.79
CA ARG A 83 5.35 0.82 4.30
C ARG A 83 5.22 1.36 2.88
N GLY A 84 6.23 2.10 2.40
CA GLY A 84 6.19 2.81 1.11
C GLY A 84 5.88 1.88 -0.07
N ALA A 85 6.52 0.71 -0.11
CA ALA A 85 6.29 -0.29 -1.16
C ALA A 85 4.84 -0.78 -1.21
N PHE A 86 4.26 -1.15 -0.07
CA PHE A 86 2.87 -1.62 -0.02
C PHE A 86 1.88 -0.53 -0.45
N GLU A 87 2.05 0.71 0.00
CA GLU A 87 1.14 1.78 -0.43
C GLU A 87 1.23 2.06 -1.94
N SER A 88 2.45 2.09 -2.50
CA SER A 88 2.66 2.34 -3.93
C SER A 88 2.15 1.20 -4.80
N MET A 89 2.40 -0.05 -4.42
CA MET A 89 1.87 -1.22 -5.15
C MET A 89 0.34 -1.23 -5.15
N GLY A 90 -0.29 -1.00 -4.01
CA GLY A 90 -1.75 -0.93 -3.93
C GLY A 90 -2.35 0.25 -4.70
N ALA A 91 -1.60 1.35 -4.84
CA ALA A 91 -1.95 2.50 -5.68
C ALA A 91 -1.76 2.22 -7.19
N GLY A 92 -1.26 1.04 -7.56
CA GLY A 92 -1.10 0.62 -8.95
C GLY A 92 0.23 0.97 -9.57
N LEU A 93 1.28 1.24 -8.78
CA LEU A 93 2.64 1.29 -9.29
C LEU A 93 3.23 -0.12 -9.30
N ALA A 94 3.60 -0.60 -10.49
CA ALA A 94 4.29 -1.88 -10.64
C ALA A 94 5.71 -1.79 -10.05
N MET A 95 6.05 -2.74 -9.17
CA MET A 95 7.35 -2.83 -8.50
C MET A 95 7.89 -4.26 -8.61
N SER A 96 9.19 -4.40 -8.84
CA SER A 96 9.96 -5.65 -8.75
C SER A 96 10.62 -5.79 -7.37
N PRO A 97 10.96 -7.00 -6.89
CA PRO A 97 11.70 -7.13 -5.64
C PRO A 97 13.01 -6.34 -5.74
N GLY A 98 13.33 -5.58 -4.70
CA GLY A 98 14.47 -4.65 -4.70
C GLY A 98 14.13 -3.21 -5.10
N ASP A 99 13.02 -2.95 -5.79
CA ASP A 99 12.58 -1.58 -6.08
C ASP A 99 12.17 -0.86 -4.79
N ILE A 100 12.43 0.45 -4.71
CA ILE A 100 12.00 1.28 -3.58
C ILE A 100 10.83 2.17 -3.95
N ALA A 101 10.05 2.53 -2.94
CA ALA A 101 8.94 3.43 -3.06
C ALA A 101 8.85 4.41 -1.89
N PHE A 102 8.36 5.59 -2.20
CA PHE A 102 8.06 6.64 -1.23
C PHE A 102 6.59 6.99 -1.30
N LYS A 103 5.97 7.06 -0.13
CA LYS A 103 4.78 7.89 0.03
C LYS A 103 5.26 9.33 -0.05
N SER A 104 4.67 10.13 -0.90
CA SER A 104 5.22 11.46 -1.17
C SER A 104 4.15 12.54 -1.18
N ASN A 105 4.57 13.76 -0.93
CA ASN A 105 3.68 14.92 -0.90
C ASN A 105 4.21 16.00 -1.85
N PHE A 106 3.35 16.52 -2.72
CA PHE A 106 3.59 17.81 -3.36
C PHE A 106 3.60 18.92 -2.30
N ALA A 107 4.64 19.74 -2.34
CA ALA A 107 4.92 20.76 -1.34
C ALA A 107 5.48 22.04 -1.96
N THR A 108 5.54 23.08 -1.13
CA THR A 108 6.08 24.39 -1.47
C THR A 108 7.42 24.57 -0.76
N LEU A 109 8.47 24.74 -1.57
CA LEU A 109 9.84 25.03 -1.15
C LEU A 109 10.15 26.49 -1.51
N ASP A 110 10.66 27.25 -0.55
CA ASP A 110 11.34 28.51 -0.85
C ASP A 110 12.77 28.21 -1.30
N GLU A 111 13.02 28.37 -2.60
CA GLU A 111 14.33 28.07 -3.22
C GLU A 111 15.47 28.95 -2.69
N LYS A 112 15.17 30.14 -2.16
CA LYS A 112 16.20 31.05 -1.65
C LYS A 112 16.70 30.62 -0.28
N THR A 113 15.80 30.12 0.56
CA THR A 113 16.09 29.76 1.95
C THR A 113 16.25 28.25 2.15
N GLY A 114 15.80 27.43 1.21
CA GLY A 114 15.72 25.97 1.34
C GLY A 114 14.62 25.51 2.30
N ILE A 115 13.71 26.41 2.71
CA ILE A 115 12.66 26.12 3.69
C ILE A 115 11.41 25.59 2.99
N VAL A 116 10.91 24.45 3.46
CA VAL A 116 9.59 23.93 3.08
C VAL A 116 8.53 24.74 3.82
N THR A 117 7.92 25.71 3.15
CA THR A 117 6.92 26.61 3.75
C THR A 117 5.56 25.93 3.90
N SER A 118 5.24 25.00 3.02
CA SER A 118 4.05 24.15 3.13
C SER A 118 4.37 22.72 2.67
N ARG A 119 4.18 21.73 3.55
CA ARG A 119 4.33 20.31 3.19
C ARG A 119 3.15 19.74 2.39
N ARG A 120 2.13 20.56 2.16
CA ARG A 120 0.92 20.21 1.42
C ARG A 120 0.61 21.39 0.50
N ALA A 121 1.10 21.35 -0.72
CA ALA A 121 0.92 22.46 -1.67
C ALA A 121 -0.56 22.85 -1.83
N ASP A 122 -1.44 21.84 -1.85
CA ASP A 122 -2.89 22.01 -1.79
C ASP A 122 -3.57 20.74 -1.26
N ARG A 123 -4.77 20.88 -0.69
CA ARG A 123 -5.64 19.72 -0.45
C ARG A 123 -6.56 19.43 -1.62
N HIS A 124 -6.86 20.43 -2.44
CA HIS A 124 -7.63 20.29 -3.68
C HIS A 124 -6.66 20.17 -4.84
N PHE A 125 -6.09 18.99 -5.01
CA PHE A 125 -5.00 18.72 -5.96
C PHE A 125 -5.38 17.65 -6.99
N GLU A 126 -6.66 17.32 -7.10
CA GLU A 126 -7.17 16.23 -7.95
C GLU A 126 -7.05 16.54 -9.45
N GLU A 127 -7.13 17.81 -9.84
CA GLU A 127 -6.96 18.23 -11.22
C GLU A 127 -5.48 18.44 -11.58
N GLU A 128 -4.72 19.03 -10.65
CA GLU A 128 -3.35 19.50 -10.88
C GLU A 128 -2.30 18.41 -10.60
N GLY A 129 -2.55 17.55 -9.61
CA GLY A 129 -1.67 16.48 -9.19
C GLY A 129 -1.37 15.46 -10.28
N PRO A 130 -2.36 14.95 -11.04
CA PRO A 130 -2.11 14.08 -12.18
C PRO A 130 -1.21 14.73 -13.24
N ILE A 131 -1.41 16.02 -13.53
CA ILE A 131 -0.60 16.77 -14.52
C ILE A 131 0.87 16.81 -14.09
N LEU A 132 1.13 17.16 -12.82
CA LEU A 132 2.49 17.18 -12.29
C LEU A 132 3.10 15.78 -12.19
N CYS A 133 2.32 14.75 -11.88
CA CYS A 133 2.81 13.37 -11.89
C CYS A 133 3.24 12.94 -13.30
N VAL A 134 2.49 13.30 -14.34
CA VAL A 134 2.86 13.03 -15.74
C VAL A 134 4.17 13.73 -16.11
N ALA A 135 4.38 14.97 -15.65
CA ALA A 135 5.63 15.69 -15.89
C ALA A 135 6.86 15.04 -15.20
N LEU A 136 6.64 14.32 -14.09
CA LEU A 136 7.69 13.64 -13.33
C LEU A 136 7.86 12.16 -13.72
N ASP A 137 6.85 11.52 -14.28
CA ASP A 137 6.91 10.09 -14.65
C ASP A 137 8.01 9.87 -15.70
N ARG A 138 8.85 8.85 -15.50
CA ARG A 138 9.99 8.51 -16.35
C ARG A 138 11.06 9.60 -16.47
N MET A 139 11.10 10.55 -15.53
CA MET A 139 12.20 11.50 -15.42
C MET A 139 13.56 10.80 -15.36
N LYS A 140 14.60 11.46 -15.88
CA LYS A 140 15.96 10.91 -15.91
C LYS A 140 16.78 11.44 -14.74
N LEU A 141 17.64 10.58 -14.21
CA LEU A 141 18.64 10.91 -13.21
C LEU A 141 20.00 10.95 -13.93
N PRO A 142 20.59 12.13 -14.20
CA PRO A 142 21.79 12.25 -15.03
C PRO A 142 22.98 11.43 -14.55
N SER A 143 23.19 11.32 -13.23
CA SER A 143 24.29 10.54 -12.65
C SER A 143 23.95 9.06 -12.50
N PHE A 144 22.68 8.69 -12.71
CA PHE A 144 22.15 7.35 -12.49
C PHE A 144 21.22 6.93 -13.66
N PRO A 145 21.75 6.86 -14.91
CA PRO A 145 20.95 6.67 -16.12
C PRO A 145 20.24 5.31 -16.21
N GLU A 146 20.71 4.31 -15.46
CA GLU A 146 20.12 2.97 -15.39
C GLU A 146 18.87 2.89 -14.50
N TYR A 147 18.53 3.96 -13.77
CA TYR A 147 17.38 3.99 -12.88
C TYR A 147 16.12 4.48 -13.59
N GLU A 148 15.00 3.83 -13.29
CA GLU A 148 13.67 4.22 -13.76
C GLU A 148 12.90 4.85 -12.60
N VAL A 149 12.33 6.03 -12.83
CA VAL A 149 11.44 6.71 -11.89
C VAL A 149 10.02 6.63 -12.39
N ARG A 150 9.09 6.21 -11.53
CA ARG A 150 7.66 6.21 -11.81
C ARG A 150 6.90 7.00 -10.76
N VAL A 151 5.98 7.85 -11.21
CA VAL A 151 5.23 8.74 -10.33
C VAL A 151 3.74 8.60 -10.63
N ARG A 152 2.95 8.29 -9.61
CA ARG A 152 1.49 8.18 -9.74
C ARG A 152 0.80 9.05 -8.72
N TYR A 153 -0.19 9.81 -9.19
CA TYR A 153 -1.05 10.59 -8.32
C TYR A 153 -1.83 9.67 -7.39
N ALA A 154 -2.02 10.09 -6.14
CA ALA A 154 -2.87 9.40 -5.18
C ALA A 154 -4.12 10.22 -4.86
N THR A 155 -4.10 11.01 -3.78
CA THR A 155 -5.26 11.79 -3.33
C THR A 155 -4.80 13.03 -2.58
N GLU A 156 -5.50 14.15 -2.74
CA GLU A 156 -5.04 15.47 -2.30
C GLU A 156 -3.58 15.72 -2.79
N HIS A 157 -2.74 16.42 -2.03
CA HIS A 157 -1.29 16.58 -2.26
C HIS A 157 -0.45 15.29 -2.40
N ARG A 158 -1.01 14.08 -2.26
CA ARG A 158 -0.21 12.85 -2.16
C ARG A 158 0.06 12.22 -3.52
N CYS A 159 1.26 11.67 -3.67
CA CYS A 159 1.66 10.83 -4.79
C CYS A 159 2.54 9.67 -4.32
N GLY A 160 2.63 8.62 -5.13
CA GLY A 160 3.62 7.55 -4.97
C GLY A 160 4.78 7.80 -5.92
N VAL A 161 6.01 7.64 -5.42
CA VAL A 161 7.24 7.70 -6.24
C VAL A 161 7.94 6.36 -6.10
N VAL A 162 8.15 5.66 -7.21
CA VAL A 162 8.90 4.40 -7.29
C VAL A 162 10.21 4.66 -8.02
N VAL A 163 11.29 4.09 -7.47
CA VAL A 163 12.61 4.08 -8.11
C VAL A 163 13.01 2.62 -8.31
N LYS A 164 13.33 2.29 -9.55
CA LYS A 164 13.78 0.96 -9.96
C LYS A 164 15.22 1.02 -10.41
N GLY A 165 16.00 0.02 -10.03
CA GLY A 165 17.39 -0.09 -10.42
C GLY A 165 18.19 -0.98 -9.47
N PRO A 166 19.47 -1.20 -9.77
CA PRO A 166 20.31 -2.09 -8.98
C PRO A 166 20.65 -1.49 -7.60
N ARG A 167 21.02 -2.34 -6.64
CA ARG A 167 21.63 -1.96 -5.34
C ARG A 167 20.85 -0.89 -4.56
N LEU A 168 19.53 -0.97 -4.61
CA LEU A 168 18.65 -0.11 -3.81
C LEU A 168 18.45 -0.69 -2.40
N SER A 169 18.28 0.19 -1.42
CA SER A 169 17.98 -0.15 -0.03
C SER A 169 16.83 0.68 0.50
N GLY A 170 15.95 0.05 1.29
CA GLY A 170 14.89 0.74 2.03
C GLY A 170 15.40 1.50 3.25
N ASN A 171 16.64 1.25 3.71
CA ASN A 171 17.19 1.77 4.97
C ASN A 171 17.82 3.16 4.78
N ILE A 172 17.00 4.11 4.34
CA ILE A 172 17.39 5.51 4.18
C ILE A 172 16.34 6.45 4.79
N SER A 173 16.77 7.63 5.21
CA SER A 173 15.84 8.72 5.56
C SER A 173 15.17 9.30 4.33
N GLY A 174 14.06 10.02 4.54
CA GLY A 174 13.42 10.82 3.51
C GLY A 174 13.93 12.26 3.44
N THR A 175 13.32 13.04 2.55
CA THR A 175 13.56 14.49 2.40
C THR A 175 12.54 15.36 3.15
N ASP A 176 11.44 14.76 3.62
CA ASP A 176 10.37 15.44 4.36
C ASP A 176 10.83 15.87 5.77
N PRO A 177 10.82 17.17 6.12
CA PRO A 177 11.16 17.65 7.47
C PRO A 177 10.09 17.38 8.53
N LEU A 178 8.96 16.76 8.15
CA LEU A 178 7.85 16.37 9.01
C LEU A 178 7.05 17.52 9.64
N LYS A 179 7.53 18.76 9.54
CA LYS A 179 6.85 20.00 9.95
C LYS A 179 7.11 21.11 8.94
N ASP A 180 6.13 21.98 8.75
CA ASP A 180 6.26 23.18 7.92
C ASP A 180 7.29 24.15 8.52
N ASN A 181 7.81 25.05 7.69
CA ASN A 181 8.79 26.07 8.05
C ASN A 181 10.10 25.48 8.59
N ARG A 182 10.56 24.40 7.95
CA ARG A 182 11.83 23.72 8.23
C ARG A 182 12.60 23.52 6.94
N LEU A 183 13.93 23.40 7.07
CA LEU A 183 14.79 23.10 5.93
C LEU A 183 14.40 21.75 5.30
N LEU A 184 14.40 21.70 3.96
CA LEU A 184 14.35 20.44 3.23
C LEU A 184 15.51 19.55 3.71
N LEU A 185 15.23 18.28 3.98
CA LEU A 185 16.25 17.35 4.42
C LEU A 185 16.91 16.67 3.22
N GLU A 186 18.19 16.36 3.36
CA GLU A 186 18.85 15.39 2.49
C GLU A 186 18.58 13.97 3.00
N ALA A 187 18.33 13.05 2.08
CA ALA A 187 18.28 11.64 2.38
C ALA A 187 19.66 11.15 2.84
N LYS A 188 19.67 10.33 3.89
CA LYS A 188 20.87 9.75 4.49
C LYS A 188 20.68 8.24 4.67
N ALA A 189 21.78 7.50 4.58
CA ALA A 189 21.78 6.10 4.99
C ALA A 189 21.43 5.97 6.47
N LEU A 190 20.61 4.97 6.82
CA LEU A 190 20.26 4.64 8.21
C LEU A 190 21.05 3.46 8.74
N ASP A 191 21.87 2.83 7.90
CA ASP A 191 22.83 1.80 8.26
C ASP A 191 24.15 2.00 7.49
N ASP A 192 25.14 1.15 7.78
CA ASP A 192 26.48 1.25 7.23
C ASP A 192 26.66 0.51 5.89
N THR A 193 25.58 0.08 5.24
CA THR A 193 25.65 -0.64 3.96
C THR A 193 25.98 0.30 2.79
N ASP A 194 26.68 -0.23 1.78
CA ASP A 194 26.96 0.51 0.56
C ASP A 194 25.68 0.79 -0.22
N GLU A 195 24.72 -0.14 -0.19
CA GLU A 195 23.40 0.01 -0.80
C GLU A 195 22.63 1.19 -0.20
N ALA A 196 22.63 1.38 1.12
CA ALA A 196 21.96 2.51 1.75
C ALA A 196 22.63 3.85 1.39
N ARG A 197 23.97 3.92 1.40
CA ARG A 197 24.71 5.12 0.97
C ARG A 197 24.45 5.46 -0.49
N HIS A 198 24.51 4.46 -1.35
CA HIS A 198 24.22 4.59 -2.79
C HIS A 198 22.79 5.07 -3.01
N THR A 199 21.82 4.46 -2.34
CA THR A 199 20.40 4.83 -2.47
C THR A 199 20.16 6.26 -2.01
N ALA A 200 20.77 6.70 -0.90
CA ALA A 200 20.66 8.09 -0.45
C ALA A 200 21.16 9.08 -1.51
N ALA A 201 22.26 8.77 -2.22
CA ALA A 201 22.77 9.59 -3.31
C ALA A 201 21.78 9.67 -4.50
N VAL A 202 21.22 8.52 -4.92
CA VAL A 202 20.19 8.43 -5.97
C VAL A 202 18.97 9.29 -5.60
N VAL A 203 18.50 9.18 -4.35
CA VAL A 203 17.30 9.88 -3.87
C VAL A 203 17.52 11.38 -3.73
N ASN A 204 18.72 11.81 -3.34
CA ASN A 204 19.06 13.24 -3.32
C ASN A 204 19.11 13.83 -4.74
N GLU A 205 19.61 13.10 -5.74
CA GLU A 205 19.52 13.53 -7.14
C GLU A 205 18.08 13.58 -7.64
N LEU A 206 17.28 12.55 -7.34
CA LEU A 206 15.85 12.53 -7.62
C LEU A 206 15.14 13.77 -7.07
N SER A 207 15.38 14.13 -5.81
CA SER A 207 14.77 15.33 -5.20
C SER A 207 15.15 16.61 -5.94
N ARG A 208 16.39 16.75 -6.40
CA ARG A 208 16.86 17.93 -7.15
C ARG A 208 16.21 18.00 -8.54
N GLU A 209 16.19 16.90 -9.27
CA GLU A 209 15.61 16.87 -10.62
C GLU A 209 14.08 17.04 -10.58
N ILE A 210 13.39 16.50 -9.56
CA ILE A 210 11.97 16.81 -9.32
C ILE A 210 11.77 18.32 -9.17
N SER A 211 12.57 18.97 -8.30
CA SER A 211 12.45 20.41 -8.07
C SER A 211 12.62 21.20 -9.36
N LYS A 212 13.64 20.87 -10.15
CA LYS A 212 13.95 21.53 -11.43
C LYS A 212 12.80 21.41 -12.44
N ILE A 213 12.20 20.22 -12.56
CA ILE A 213 11.06 20.00 -13.46
C ILE A 213 9.85 20.81 -12.97
N LEU A 214 9.54 20.77 -11.68
CA LEU A 214 8.35 21.44 -11.15
C LEU A 214 8.46 22.96 -11.14
N VAL A 215 9.62 23.53 -10.80
CA VAL A 215 9.86 24.98 -10.84
C VAL A 215 9.62 25.56 -12.23
N SER A 216 10.03 24.83 -13.27
CA SER A 216 9.85 25.25 -14.67
C SER A 216 8.47 24.91 -15.25
N HIS A 217 7.62 24.18 -14.51
CA HIS A 217 6.34 23.71 -15.02
C HIS A 217 5.31 24.86 -15.10
N PRO A 218 4.62 25.06 -16.24
CA PRO A 218 3.72 26.20 -16.46
C PRO A 218 2.53 26.24 -15.48
N LEU A 219 2.13 25.08 -14.94
CA LEU A 219 1.08 25.01 -13.93
C LEU A 219 1.42 25.81 -12.67
N ASN A 220 2.69 25.88 -12.27
CA ASN A 220 3.08 26.66 -11.10
C ASN A 220 2.98 28.18 -11.35
N ALA A 221 3.24 28.64 -12.57
CA ALA A 221 2.98 30.03 -12.95
C ALA A 221 1.47 30.36 -12.89
N LYS A 222 0.62 29.42 -13.34
CA LYS A 222 -0.84 29.55 -13.20
C LYS A 222 -1.29 29.59 -11.74
N ARG A 223 -0.79 28.67 -10.90
CA ARG A 223 -1.09 28.65 -9.46
C ARG A 223 -0.74 29.98 -8.80
N LEU A 224 0.43 30.54 -9.12
CA LEU A 224 0.86 31.83 -8.57
C LEU A 224 -0.07 32.98 -9.02
N ALA A 225 -0.48 33.01 -10.29
CA ALA A 225 -1.42 34.01 -10.81
C ALA A 225 -2.81 33.93 -10.14
N GLU A 226 -3.20 32.74 -9.67
CA GLU A 226 -4.43 32.50 -8.91
C GLU A 226 -4.26 32.72 -7.39
N GLY A 227 -3.07 33.14 -6.92
CA GLY A 227 -2.78 33.32 -5.51
C GLY A 227 -2.61 32.02 -4.71
N LYS A 228 -2.49 30.87 -5.40
CA LYS A 228 -2.24 29.56 -4.78
C LYS A 228 -0.74 29.37 -4.52
N SER A 229 -0.43 28.53 -3.53
CA SER A 229 0.96 28.11 -3.27
C SER A 229 1.48 27.22 -4.38
N VAL A 230 2.71 27.46 -4.88
CA VAL A 230 3.32 26.60 -5.90
C VAL A 230 3.60 25.19 -5.35
N ALA A 231 3.55 24.19 -6.22
CA ALA A 231 3.96 22.82 -5.96
C ALA A 231 5.29 22.57 -6.68
N ASN A 232 6.39 23.02 -6.09
CA ASN A 232 7.72 23.04 -6.71
C ASN A 232 8.70 22.01 -6.13
N ILE A 233 8.26 21.17 -5.19
CA ILE A 233 9.02 20.01 -4.71
C ILE A 233 8.07 18.85 -4.40
N VAL A 234 8.61 17.62 -4.40
CA VAL A 234 7.97 16.46 -3.81
C VAL A 234 8.78 16.01 -2.60
N LEU A 235 8.14 15.95 -1.44
CA LEU A 235 8.74 15.45 -0.21
C LEU A 235 8.66 13.93 -0.18
N LEU A 236 9.82 13.28 -0.23
CA LEU A 236 9.95 11.83 -0.23
C LEU A 236 9.99 11.35 1.23
N ARG A 237 9.04 10.51 1.64
CA ARG A 237 8.96 10.00 3.02
C ARG A 237 8.63 8.52 3.06
N GLY A 238 9.12 7.86 4.11
CA GLY A 238 8.83 6.45 4.37
C GLY A 238 9.29 5.56 3.23
N CYS A 239 10.58 5.62 2.90
CA CYS A 239 11.20 4.69 1.96
C CYS A 239 10.81 3.25 2.36
N GLY A 240 10.25 2.51 1.42
CA GLY A 240 9.97 1.10 1.58
C GLY A 240 10.47 0.36 0.35
N ILE A 241 11.26 -0.68 0.56
CA ILE A 241 11.69 -1.57 -0.51
C ILE A 241 10.66 -2.68 -0.68
N ARG A 242 10.35 -3.05 -1.93
CA ARG A 242 9.47 -4.20 -2.17
C ARG A 242 10.15 -5.43 -1.60
N ILE A 243 9.47 -6.06 -0.65
CA ILE A 243 9.99 -7.21 0.09
C ILE A 243 10.25 -8.37 -0.85
N GLU A 244 11.35 -9.09 -0.58
CA GLU A 244 11.64 -10.35 -1.22
C GLU A 244 11.28 -11.48 -0.26
N VAL A 245 10.23 -12.22 -0.59
CA VAL A 245 9.69 -13.30 0.24
C VAL A 245 9.27 -14.48 -0.62
N PRO A 246 9.22 -15.71 -0.08
CA PRO A 246 8.58 -16.82 -0.77
C PRO A 246 7.14 -16.45 -1.14
N GLN A 247 6.74 -16.65 -2.39
CA GLN A 247 5.36 -16.44 -2.84
C GLN A 247 4.39 -17.29 -1.99
N PHE A 248 3.17 -16.78 -1.79
CA PHE A 248 2.18 -17.43 -0.92
C PHE A 248 1.89 -18.87 -1.34
N GLU A 249 1.72 -19.13 -2.64
CA GLU A 249 1.50 -20.47 -3.18
C GLU A 249 2.68 -21.40 -2.88
N LYS A 250 3.92 -20.94 -3.05
CA LYS A 250 5.11 -21.74 -2.72
C LYS A 250 5.22 -22.06 -1.23
N LYS A 251 4.76 -21.15 -0.36
CA LYS A 251 4.84 -21.31 1.09
C LYS A 251 3.74 -22.22 1.66
N HIS A 252 2.51 -22.07 1.14
CA HIS A 252 1.33 -22.70 1.72
C HIS A 252 0.70 -23.79 0.83
N GLY A 253 1.09 -23.89 -0.44
CA GLY A 253 0.52 -24.82 -1.40
C GLY A 253 -0.92 -24.51 -1.82
N LEU A 254 -1.37 -23.27 -1.64
CA LEU A 254 -2.73 -22.81 -1.91
C LEU A 254 -2.72 -21.65 -2.89
N TRP A 255 -3.65 -21.62 -3.86
CA TRP A 255 -3.83 -20.47 -4.75
C TRP A 255 -4.61 -19.36 -4.04
N PRO A 256 -4.01 -18.17 -3.81
CA PRO A 256 -4.63 -17.14 -2.99
C PRO A 256 -5.28 -16.02 -3.81
N CYS A 257 -6.36 -15.49 -3.27
CA CYS A 257 -6.98 -14.24 -3.70
C CYS A 257 -7.33 -13.35 -2.50
N MET A 258 -7.49 -12.06 -2.74
CA MET A 258 -7.79 -11.09 -1.69
C MET A 258 -8.73 -10.00 -2.19
N VAL A 259 -9.71 -9.62 -1.36
CA VAL A 259 -10.49 -8.39 -1.53
C VAL A 259 -10.03 -7.38 -0.48
N ALA A 260 -9.21 -6.42 -0.89
CA ALA A 260 -8.62 -5.41 -0.01
C ALA A 260 -8.78 -4.00 -0.62
N PRO A 261 -9.82 -3.23 -0.23
CA PRO A 261 -9.97 -1.87 -0.73
C PRO A 261 -8.89 -0.92 -0.19
N THR A 262 -8.27 -1.27 0.94
CA THR A 262 -7.19 -0.49 1.53
C THR A 262 -5.89 -0.76 0.77
N LYS A 263 -5.33 0.30 0.18
CA LYS A 263 -4.13 0.25 -0.69
C LYS A 263 -2.92 -0.45 -0.03
N ILE A 264 -2.66 -0.19 1.25
CA ILE A 264 -1.57 -0.86 1.98
C ILE A 264 -1.77 -2.39 2.04
N ILE A 265 -2.98 -2.87 2.26
CA ILE A 265 -3.27 -4.31 2.36
C ILE A 265 -3.24 -4.95 0.98
N ALA A 266 -3.78 -4.28 -0.04
CA ALA A 266 -3.67 -4.73 -1.42
C ALA A 266 -2.21 -4.85 -1.87
N GLY A 267 -1.36 -3.84 -1.59
CA GLY A 267 0.06 -3.90 -1.96
C GLY A 267 0.87 -4.91 -1.17
N LEU A 268 0.49 -5.19 0.08
CA LEU A 268 1.04 -6.33 0.83
C LEU A 268 0.67 -7.64 0.15
N GLY A 269 -0.61 -7.86 -0.20
CA GLY A 269 -1.06 -9.04 -0.94
C GLY A 269 -0.30 -9.22 -2.26
N LEU A 270 -0.15 -8.15 -3.04
CA LEU A 270 0.64 -8.15 -4.29
C LEU A 270 2.12 -8.48 -4.05
N SER A 271 2.69 -8.09 -2.92
CA SER A 271 4.07 -8.45 -2.56
C SER A 271 4.22 -9.94 -2.26
N LEU A 272 3.15 -10.61 -1.84
CA LEU A 272 3.07 -12.05 -1.58
C LEU A 272 2.60 -12.85 -2.81
N ASP A 273 2.37 -12.19 -3.94
CA ASP A 273 1.81 -12.74 -5.17
C ASP A 273 0.36 -13.27 -5.00
N ILE A 274 -0.45 -12.51 -4.26
CA ILE A 274 -1.88 -12.74 -4.09
C ILE A 274 -2.65 -11.90 -5.11
N ASP A 275 -3.52 -12.56 -5.87
CA ASP A 275 -4.41 -11.87 -6.82
C ASP A 275 -5.41 -10.98 -6.04
N ILE A 276 -5.43 -9.69 -6.35
CA ILE A 276 -6.37 -8.74 -5.76
C ILE A 276 -7.64 -8.70 -6.61
N LEU A 277 -8.75 -9.18 -6.06
CA LEU A 277 -10.02 -9.28 -6.77
C LEU A 277 -10.79 -7.96 -6.76
N GLU A 278 -11.44 -7.65 -7.88
CA GLU A 278 -12.44 -6.60 -7.92
C GLU A 278 -13.68 -6.96 -7.10
N ALA A 279 -14.11 -6.00 -6.29
CA ALA A 279 -15.38 -6.04 -5.57
C ALA A 279 -16.07 -4.67 -5.71
N PRO A 280 -17.00 -4.50 -6.65
CA PRO A 280 -17.66 -3.22 -6.90
C PRO A 280 -18.29 -2.63 -5.63
N GLY A 281 -18.04 -1.35 -5.36
CA GLY A 281 -18.52 -0.67 -4.14
C GLY A 281 -17.73 -0.98 -2.86
N ALA A 282 -16.63 -1.74 -2.94
CA ALA A 282 -15.71 -1.90 -1.81
C ALA A 282 -14.80 -0.67 -1.69
N THR A 283 -15.18 0.28 -0.84
CA THR A 283 -14.44 1.55 -0.66
C THR A 283 -13.48 1.51 0.53
N GLY A 284 -13.72 0.62 1.51
CA GLY A 284 -12.95 0.59 2.76
C GLY A 284 -13.21 1.79 3.69
N ASP A 285 -14.36 2.44 3.52
CA ASP A 285 -14.92 3.46 4.41
C ASP A 285 -16.35 3.07 4.85
N TYR A 286 -17.04 3.93 5.59
CA TYR A 286 -18.40 3.69 6.08
C TYR A 286 -19.45 3.42 4.99
N ARG A 287 -19.16 3.72 3.72
CA ARG A 287 -20.05 3.48 2.57
C ARG A 287 -19.72 2.16 1.86
N THR A 288 -18.75 1.40 2.37
CA THR A 288 -18.30 0.16 1.73
C THR A 288 -19.41 -0.89 1.65
N LEU A 289 -19.54 -1.52 0.48
CA LEU A 289 -20.50 -2.61 0.29
C LEU A 289 -19.91 -3.95 0.72
N LEU A 290 -20.13 -4.35 1.98
CA LEU A 290 -19.59 -5.58 2.56
C LEU A 290 -20.04 -6.85 1.80
N THR A 291 -21.30 -6.87 1.34
CA THR A 291 -21.87 -8.00 0.58
C THR A 291 -21.16 -8.23 -0.75
N SER A 292 -20.72 -7.16 -1.42
CA SER A 292 -19.94 -7.26 -2.66
C SER A 292 -18.60 -7.97 -2.41
N LYS A 293 -17.92 -7.62 -1.32
CA LYS A 293 -16.64 -8.23 -0.93
C LYS A 293 -16.80 -9.72 -0.60
N ALA A 294 -17.82 -10.07 0.18
CA ALA A 294 -18.15 -11.46 0.49
C ALA A 294 -18.52 -12.26 -0.76
N THR A 295 -19.31 -11.66 -1.67
CA THR A 295 -19.72 -12.30 -2.94
C THR A 295 -18.52 -12.54 -3.85
N ALA A 296 -17.58 -11.60 -3.95
CA ALA A 296 -16.37 -11.76 -4.74
C ALA A 296 -15.51 -12.94 -4.25
N ILE A 297 -15.29 -13.05 -2.94
CA ILE A 297 -14.57 -14.18 -2.33
C ILE A 297 -15.33 -15.50 -2.53
N ALA A 298 -16.66 -15.52 -2.32
CA ALA A 298 -17.46 -16.71 -2.53
C ALA A 298 -17.44 -17.19 -4.00
N LYS A 299 -17.50 -16.27 -4.98
CA LYS A 299 -17.34 -16.60 -6.41
C LYS A 299 -15.97 -17.22 -6.69
N ALA A 300 -14.91 -16.57 -6.24
CA ALA A 300 -13.53 -17.01 -6.43
C ALA A 300 -13.27 -18.40 -5.81
N LEU A 301 -13.80 -18.64 -4.60
CA LEU A 301 -13.70 -19.91 -3.91
C LEU A 301 -14.68 -20.96 -4.45
N SER A 302 -15.73 -20.61 -5.20
CA SER A 302 -16.71 -21.60 -5.72
C SER A 302 -16.44 -22.01 -7.17
N SER A 303 -15.62 -21.27 -7.89
CA SER A 303 -15.17 -21.57 -9.25
C SER A 303 -14.69 -23.04 -9.42
N PRO A 304 -14.99 -23.70 -10.55
CA PRO A 304 -15.60 -23.16 -11.77
C PRO A 304 -17.14 -23.01 -11.73
N LEU A 305 -17.81 -23.31 -10.60
CA LEU A 305 -19.28 -23.18 -10.51
C LEU A 305 -19.75 -21.74 -10.72
N GLN A 306 -18.93 -20.77 -10.34
CA GLN A 306 -19.15 -19.35 -10.60
C GLN A 306 -17.87 -18.76 -11.19
N THR A 307 -18.02 -17.82 -12.11
CA THR A 307 -16.89 -17.11 -12.70
C THR A 307 -16.15 -16.28 -11.65
N SER A 308 -14.84 -16.49 -11.56
CA SER A 308 -13.95 -15.69 -10.70
C SER A 308 -14.02 -14.20 -11.10
N PRO A 309 -14.05 -13.27 -10.13
CA PRO A 309 -13.93 -11.84 -10.43
C PRO A 309 -12.64 -11.49 -11.16
N SER A 310 -12.61 -10.34 -11.82
CA SER A 310 -11.39 -9.79 -12.41
C SER A 310 -10.36 -9.46 -11.34
N VAL A 311 -9.09 -9.46 -11.75
CA VAL A 311 -7.93 -9.24 -10.88
C VAL A 311 -7.26 -7.92 -11.27
N PHE A 312 -6.96 -7.11 -10.25
CA PHE A 312 -6.21 -5.88 -10.41
C PHE A 312 -4.73 -6.15 -10.68
N VAL A 313 -4.18 -5.49 -11.70
CA VAL A 313 -2.77 -5.62 -12.10
C VAL A 313 -2.07 -4.27 -11.95
N PRO A 314 -1.10 -4.13 -11.04
CA PRO A 314 -0.33 -2.89 -10.91
C PRO A 314 0.41 -2.53 -12.19
N GLY A 315 0.40 -1.25 -12.56
CA GLY A 315 1.04 -0.75 -13.77
C GLY A 315 0.18 -0.82 -15.03
N GLU A 316 -0.96 -1.49 -14.96
CA GLU A 316 -1.97 -1.56 -16.03
C GLU A 316 -3.22 -0.78 -15.60
N ASP A 317 -3.95 -0.24 -16.57
CA ASP A 317 -5.23 0.44 -16.33
C ASP A 317 -6.42 -0.54 -16.49
N GLU A 318 -6.16 -1.74 -17.02
CA GLU A 318 -7.16 -2.80 -17.21
C GLU A 318 -6.98 -3.93 -16.19
N HIS A 319 -8.06 -4.68 -15.95
CA HIS A 319 -8.05 -5.86 -15.08
C HIS A 319 -7.90 -7.12 -15.92
N LYS A 320 -7.16 -8.11 -15.40
CA LYS A 320 -7.08 -9.44 -16.04
C LYS A 320 -8.21 -10.34 -15.54
N PRO A 321 -8.66 -11.34 -16.31
CA PRO A 321 -9.62 -12.33 -15.80
C PRO A 321 -9.04 -13.11 -14.62
N GLY A 322 -9.88 -13.44 -13.64
CA GLY A 322 -9.52 -14.33 -12.53
C GLY A 322 -9.31 -15.78 -13.00
N ARG A 323 -8.73 -16.60 -12.12
CA ARG A 323 -8.41 -18.01 -12.42
C ARG A 323 -9.67 -18.81 -12.78
N SER A 324 -9.60 -19.57 -13.89
CA SER A 324 -10.70 -20.42 -14.38
C SER A 324 -11.08 -21.54 -13.41
N ASP A 325 -10.08 -22.08 -12.71
CA ASP A 325 -10.25 -23.22 -11.79
C ASP A 325 -10.45 -22.77 -10.33
N GLY A 326 -10.58 -21.45 -10.13
CA GLY A 326 -10.78 -20.82 -8.84
C GLY A 326 -9.53 -20.66 -7.99
N TYR A 327 -9.78 -20.36 -6.73
CA TYR A 327 -8.78 -20.14 -5.69
C TYR A 327 -9.04 -21.09 -4.52
N ASP A 328 -7.99 -21.41 -3.77
CA ASP A 328 -8.06 -22.27 -2.59
C ASP A 328 -8.06 -21.46 -1.29
N PHE A 329 -7.56 -20.22 -1.33
CA PHE A 329 -7.54 -19.30 -0.20
C PHE A 329 -8.11 -17.93 -0.60
N GLY A 330 -9.11 -17.45 0.13
CA GLY A 330 -9.76 -16.17 -0.10
C GLY A 330 -9.67 -15.28 1.13
N PHE A 331 -8.96 -14.16 1.02
CA PHE A 331 -8.80 -13.19 2.11
C PHE A 331 -9.81 -12.04 1.97
N LEU A 332 -10.76 -11.97 2.89
CA LEU A 332 -11.74 -10.90 2.99
C LEU A 332 -11.30 -9.89 4.06
N HIS A 333 -10.72 -8.77 3.63
CA HIS A 333 -10.39 -7.66 4.54
C HIS A 333 -11.62 -6.80 4.77
N ILE A 334 -12.04 -6.55 6.00
CA ILE A 334 -13.13 -5.62 6.39
C ILE A 334 -12.49 -4.49 7.19
N LYS A 335 -12.76 -3.24 6.81
CA LYS A 335 -12.24 -2.02 7.44
C LYS A 335 -13.41 -1.16 7.90
#